data_AF-A0A1F5YQW3-F1
#
_entry.id   AF-A0A1F5YQW3-F1
#
_cell.length_a   1.000
_cell.length_b   1.000
_cell.length_c   1.000
_cell.angle_alpha   90.00
_cell.angle_beta   90.00
_cell.angle_gamma   90.00
#
_symmetry.space_group_name_H-M   'P 1'
#
loop_
_entity.id
_entity.type
_entity.pdbx_description
1 polymer ?
#
loop_
_entity_poly.entity_id
_entity_poly.type
_entity_poly.pdbx_seq_one_letter_code
_entity_poly.pdbx_strand_id
1 'polypeptide(L)'
;MLTKIDLKAINQLTRSAIKDLAVTKEEAKIFTTKKDLIGLSHGSEIDNLKITFLDKIEQWKNEIINKIDPILGRVKTAEEENTVLRSREEGRQEERDALDGRIKKLESIHPNNSHIRP
;
A
#
# COMPACT_ATOMS: atom_id res chain seq x y z
N MET A 1 62.71 7.63 -58.68
CA MET A 1 61.98 6.35 -58.84
C MET A 1 62.04 5.60 -57.52
N LEU A 2 60.93 5.07 -57.03
CA LEU A 2 60.93 4.16 -55.89
C LEU A 2 61.52 2.81 -56.30
N THR A 3 62.44 2.28 -55.50
CA THR A 3 63.03 0.96 -55.74
C THR A 3 62.10 -0.14 -55.22
N LYS A 4 62.32 -1.39 -55.66
CA LYS A 4 61.61 -2.56 -55.13
C LYS A 4 61.78 -2.71 -53.61
N ILE A 5 62.89 -2.22 -53.05
CA ILE A 5 63.16 -2.24 -51.62
C ILE A 5 62.24 -1.25 -50.89
N ASP A 6 62.09 -0.04 -51.42
CA ASP A 6 61.20 0.98 -50.86
C ASP A 6 59.73 0.53 -50.84
N LEU A 7 59.28 -0.12 -51.92
CA LEU A 7 57.93 -0.67 -52.02
C LEU A 7 57.65 -1.78 -50.98
N LYS A 8 58.67 -2.58 -50.64
CA LYS A 8 58.55 -3.65 -49.63
C LYS A 8 58.47 -3.06 -48.22
N ALA A 9 59.27 -2.04 -47.93
CA ALA A 9 59.26 -1.33 -46.66
C ALA A 9 57.92 -0.61 -46.43
N ILE A 10 57.38 0.07 -47.45
CA ILE A 10 56.07 0.74 -47.39
C ILE A 10 54.95 -0.27 -47.12
N ASN A 11 54.98 -1.45 -47.76
CA ASN A 11 54.00 -2.52 -47.53
C ASN A 11 54.06 -3.10 -46.10
N GLN A 12 55.26 -3.21 -45.52
CA GLN A 12 55.42 -3.68 -44.14
C GLN A 12 54.91 -2.65 -43.13
N LEU A 13 55.22 -1.37 -43.32
CA LEU A 13 54.74 -0.27 -42.49
C LEU A 13 53.20 -0.16 -42.51
N THR A 14 52.59 -0.22 -43.69
CA THR A 14 51.13 -0.19 -43.82
C THR A 14 50.46 -1.42 -43.19
N ARG A 15 51.04 -2.62 -43.33
CA ARG A 15 50.53 -3.83 -42.65
C ARG A 15 50.64 -3.76 -41.13
N SER A 16 51.73 -3.19 -40.61
CA SER A 16 51.90 -2.97 -39.16
C SER A 16 50.86 -1.97 -38.65
N ALA A 17 50.74 -0.82 -39.31
CA ALA A 17 49.77 0.20 -38.94
C ALA A 17 48.32 -0.31 -38.98
N ILE A 18 47.96 -1.15 -39.96
CA ILE A 18 46.62 -1.77 -40.03
C ILE A 18 46.39 -2.73 -38.85
N LYS A 19 47.41 -3.49 -38.43
CA LYS A 19 47.30 -4.36 -37.24
C LYS A 19 47.12 -3.57 -35.95
N ASP A 20 47.78 -2.43 -35.83
CA ASP A 20 47.72 -1.59 -34.63
C ASP A 20 46.42 -0.77 -34.57
N LEU A 21 45.77 -0.50 -35.71
CA LEU A 21 44.52 0.28 -35.79
C LEU A 21 43.25 -0.59 -35.79
N ALA A 22 43.33 -1.83 -36.26
CA ALA A 22 42.17 -2.68 -36.46
C ALA A 22 41.99 -3.66 -35.29
N VAL A 23 40.84 -3.58 -34.62
CA VAL A 23 40.40 -4.59 -33.66
C VAL A 23 40.34 -5.94 -34.37
N THR A 24 41.08 -6.92 -33.88
CA THR A 24 41.08 -8.26 -34.44
C THR A 24 39.71 -8.93 -34.21
N LYS A 25 39.35 -9.91 -35.04
CA LYS A 25 38.07 -10.63 -34.87
C LYS A 25 37.91 -11.24 -33.47
N GLU A 26 39.02 -11.59 -32.82
CA GLU A 26 38.97 -12.25 -31.51
C GLU A 26 38.82 -11.25 -30.37
N GLU A 27 39.39 -10.05 -30.51
CA GLU A 27 39.11 -8.92 -29.60
C GLU A 27 37.68 -8.41 -29.79
N ALA A 28 37.16 -8.41 -31.02
CA ALA A 28 35.81 -8.00 -31.35
C ALA A 28 34.73 -8.84 -30.63
N LYS A 29 35.03 -10.12 -30.30
CA LYS A 29 34.11 -11.04 -29.60
C LYS A 29 33.88 -10.67 -28.13
N ILE A 30 34.76 -9.86 -27.52
CA ILE A 30 34.64 -9.45 -26.11
C ILE A 30 33.69 -8.25 -25.97
N PHE A 31 33.45 -7.51 -27.06
CA PHE A 31 32.55 -6.36 -27.04
C PHE A 31 31.09 -6.78 -27.08
N THR A 32 30.28 -6.16 -26.21
CA THR A 32 28.83 -6.23 -26.29
C THR A 32 28.34 -5.54 -27.55
N THR A 33 27.40 -6.20 -28.23
CA THR A 33 26.77 -5.68 -29.45
C THR A 33 25.49 -4.93 -29.11
N LYS A 34 24.99 -4.12 -30.04
CA LYS A 34 23.69 -3.45 -29.89
C LYS A 34 22.53 -4.42 -29.68
N LYS A 35 22.65 -5.67 -30.17
CA LYS A 35 21.64 -6.71 -29.93
C LYS A 35 21.60 -7.16 -28.47
N ASP A 36 22.75 -7.14 -27.79
CA ASP A 36 22.86 -7.54 -26.39
C ASP A 36 22.27 -6.49 -25.43
N LEU A 37 22.03 -5.27 -25.91
CA LEU A 37 21.38 -4.19 -25.16
C LEU A 37 19.86 -4.19 -25.32
N ILE A 38 19.31 -5.03 -26.21
CA ILE A 38 17.86 -5.12 -26.43
C ILE A 38 17.21 -5.71 -25.16
N GLY A 39 16.24 -4.99 -24.59
CA GLY A 39 15.53 -5.40 -23.39
C GLY A 39 16.12 -4.84 -22.09
N LEU A 40 17.21 -4.09 -22.14
CA LEU A 40 17.65 -3.30 -21.00
C LEU A 40 16.69 -2.11 -20.80
N SER A 41 16.19 -1.98 -19.58
CA SER A 41 15.37 -0.85 -19.18
C SER A 41 16.21 0.42 -19.19
N HIS A 42 15.62 1.53 -19.62
CA HIS A 42 16.28 2.83 -19.50
C HIS A 42 16.16 3.30 -18.04
N GLY A 43 17.17 4.03 -17.54
CA GLY A 43 17.12 4.58 -16.18
C GLY A 43 15.85 5.41 -15.91
N SER A 44 15.36 6.13 -16.91
CA SER A 44 14.10 6.88 -16.85
C SER A 44 12.86 6.02 -16.60
N GLU A 45 12.85 4.76 -17.06
CA GLU A 45 11.73 3.84 -16.81
C GLU A 45 11.70 3.42 -15.34
N ILE A 46 12.87 3.23 -14.72
CA ILE A 46 13.01 2.93 -13.29
C ILE A 46 12.57 4.14 -12.45
N ASP A 47 13.00 5.34 -12.84
CA ASP A 47 12.62 6.58 -12.14
C ASP A 47 11.11 6.82 -12.22
N ASN A 48 10.50 6.62 -13.40
CA ASN A 48 9.05 6.73 -13.57
C ASN A 48 8.28 5.69 -12.74
N LEU A 49 8.78 4.45 -12.67
CA LEU A 49 8.18 3.41 -11.85
C LEU A 49 8.22 3.79 -10.36
N LYS A 50 9.35 4.35 -9.92
CA LYS A 50 9.52 4.82 -8.54
C LYS A 50 8.55 5.95 -8.20
N ILE A 51 8.40 6.94 -9.08
CA ILE A 51 7.45 8.04 -8.89
C ILE A 51 6.02 7.49 -8.81
N THR A 52 5.62 6.66 -9.77
CA THR A 52 4.28 6.06 -9.82
C THR A 52 3.97 5.26 -8.56
N PHE A 53 4.95 4.51 -8.06
CA PHE A 53 4.82 3.71 -6.85
C PHE A 53 4.63 4.59 -5.61
N LEU A 54 5.42 5.65 -5.45
CA LEU A 54 5.30 6.59 -4.34
C LEU A 54 3.94 7.31 -4.35
N ASP A 55 3.50 7.77 -5.52
CA ASP A 55 2.19 8.42 -5.68
C ASP A 55 1.05 7.48 -5.29
N LYS A 56 1.13 6.19 -5.68
CA LYS A 56 0.13 5.20 -5.32
C LYS A 56 0.08 4.91 -3.83
N ILE A 57 1.24 4.82 -3.17
CA ILE A 57 1.30 4.67 -1.71
C ILE A 57 0.65 5.86 -1.02
N GLU A 58 0.96 7.09 -1.44
CA GLU A 58 0.39 8.28 -0.82
C GLU A 58 -1.13 8.37 -1.06
N GLN A 59 -1.61 7.97 -2.24
CA GLN A 59 -3.05 7.83 -2.51
C GLN A 59 -3.71 6.85 -1.53
N TRP A 60 -3.19 5.63 -1.39
CA TRP A 60 -3.77 4.62 -0.49
C TRP A 60 -3.77 5.04 0.97
N LYS A 61 -2.67 5.64 1.44
CA LYS A 61 -2.58 6.19 2.79
C LYS A 61 -3.67 7.24 3.03
N ASN A 62 -3.86 8.16 2.09
CA ASN A 62 -4.89 9.18 2.19
C ASN A 62 -6.32 8.60 2.12
N GLU A 63 -6.55 7.56 1.34
CA GLU A 63 -7.85 6.89 1.33
C GLU A 63 -8.17 6.23 2.67
N ILE A 64 -7.20 5.55 3.28
CA ILE A 64 -7.38 4.93 4.61
C ILE A 64 -7.73 6.00 5.65
N ILE A 65 -6.89 7.03 5.76
CA ILE A 65 -7.06 8.07 6.78
C ILE A 65 -8.35 8.86 6.59
N ASN A 66 -8.70 9.22 5.34
CA ASN A 66 -9.83 10.12 5.11
C ASN A 66 -11.18 9.38 4.99
N LYS A 67 -11.19 8.12 4.56
CA LYS A 67 -12.45 7.37 4.35
C LYS A 67 -12.68 6.33 5.43
N ILE A 68 -11.66 5.56 5.81
CA ILE A 68 -11.82 4.39 6.68
C ILE A 68 -11.82 4.82 8.15
N ASP A 69 -10.81 5.58 8.58
CA ASP A 69 -10.69 5.98 10.00
C ASP A 69 -11.93 6.71 10.54
N PRO A 70 -12.58 7.64 9.81
CA PRO A 70 -13.79 8.30 10.29
C PRO A 70 -15.01 7.38 10.37
N ILE A 71 -15.07 6.32 9.56
CA ILE A 71 -16.12 5.31 9.66
C ILE A 71 -15.88 4.48 10.92
N LEU A 72 -14.65 4.00 11.14
CA LEU A 72 -14.29 3.24 12.33
C LEU A 72 -14.53 4.04 13.62
N GLY A 73 -14.18 5.33 13.62
CA GLY A 73 -14.46 6.23 14.73
C GLY A 73 -15.95 6.33 15.05
N ARG A 74 -16.80 6.52 14.03
CA ARG A 74 -18.27 6.59 14.19
C ARG A 74 -18.85 5.28 14.73
N VAL A 75 -18.40 4.13 14.23
CA VAL A 75 -18.85 2.82 14.70
C VAL A 75 -18.49 2.64 16.18
N LYS A 76 -17.24 2.93 16.56
CA LYS A 76 -16.80 2.83 17.94
C LYS A 76 -17.62 3.72 18.88
N THR A 77 -17.84 4.99 18.51
CA THR A 77 -18.68 5.90 19.31
C THR A 77 -20.12 5.39 19.44
N ALA A 78 -20.71 4.84 18.38
CA ALA A 78 -22.05 4.28 18.43
C ALA A 78 -22.14 3.03 19.33
N GLU A 79 -21.12 2.17 19.32
CA GLU A 79 -21.04 1.00 20.22
C GLU A 79 -20.89 1.42 21.69
N GLU A 80 -20.06 2.43 21.95
CA GLU A 80 -19.90 3.02 23.29
C GLU A 80 -21.22 3.63 23.80
N GLU A 81 -21.92 4.40 22.96
CA GLU A 81 -23.22 4.99 23.29
C GLU A 81 -24.28 3.92 23.57
N ASN A 82 -24.37 2.88 22.72
CA ASN A 82 -25.30 1.77 22.91
C ASN A 82 -25.06 1.02 24.22
N THR A 83 -23.79 0.84 24.61
CA THR A 83 -23.44 0.18 25.87
C THR A 83 -23.96 0.96 27.07
N VAL A 84 -23.79 2.29 27.07
CA VAL A 84 -24.29 3.17 28.13
C VAL A 84 -25.82 3.17 28.17
N LEU A 85 -26.48 3.26 27.02
CA LEU A 85 -27.95 3.23 26.93
C LEU A 85 -28.52 1.92 27.46
N ARG A 86 -27.90 0.78 27.14
CA ARG A 86 -28.33 -0.53 27.62
C ARG A 86 -28.21 -0.64 29.14
N SER A 87 -27.08 -0.22 29.72
CA SER A 87 -26.91 -0.21 31.18
C SER A 87 -27.94 0.68 31.89
N ARG A 88 -28.32 1.82 31.29
CA ARG A 88 -29.38 2.68 31.83
C ARG A 88 -30.76 2.03 31.76
N GLU A 89 -31.05 1.30 30.68
CA GLU A 89 -32.32 0.57 30.55
C GLU A 89 -32.41 -0.59 31.53
N GLU A 90 -31.33 -1.34 31.70
CA GLU A 90 -31.23 -2.42 32.70
C GLU A 90 -31.52 -1.87 34.11
N GLY A 91 -30.88 -0.76 34.51
CA GLY A 91 -31.16 -0.13 35.82
C GLY A 91 -32.61 0.35 35.98
N ARG A 92 -33.23 0.90 34.92
CA ARG A 92 -34.66 1.26 34.94
C ARG A 92 -35.56 0.03 35.09
N GLN A 93 -35.20 -1.08 34.45
CA GLN A 93 -35.96 -2.32 34.56
C GLN A 93 -35.89 -2.88 35.97
N GLU A 94 -34.72 -2.86 36.61
CA GLU A 94 -34.57 -3.27 38.01
C GLU A 94 -35.44 -2.43 38.96
N GLU A 95 -35.51 -1.11 38.77
CA GLU A 95 -36.38 -0.23 39.54
C GLU A 95 -37.86 -0.56 39.34
N ARG A 96 -38.28 -0.81 38.09
CA ARG A 96 -39.65 -1.21 37.75
C ARG A 96 -40.01 -2.54 38.42
N ASP A 97 -39.14 -3.53 38.33
CA ASP A 97 -39.36 -4.85 38.95
C ASP A 97 -39.47 -4.75 40.47
N ALA A 98 -38.66 -3.88 41.10
CA ALA A 98 -38.74 -3.62 42.53
C ALA A 98 -40.05 -2.94 42.93
N LEU A 99 -40.53 -1.97 42.14
CA LEU A 99 -41.82 -1.30 42.35
C LEU A 99 -42.99 -2.26 42.15
N ASP A 100 -42.97 -3.09 41.12
CA ASP A 100 -44.00 -4.10 40.87
C ASP A 100 -44.06 -5.12 42.01
N GLY A 101 -42.91 -5.53 42.54
CA GLY A 101 -42.84 -6.38 43.73
C GLY A 101 -43.49 -5.71 44.95
N ARG A 102 -43.25 -4.41 45.15
CA ARG A 102 -43.88 -3.62 46.23
C ARG A 102 -45.39 -3.48 46.04
N ILE A 103 -45.85 -3.21 44.81
CA ILE A 103 -47.28 -3.11 44.48
C ILE A 103 -47.97 -4.43 44.77
N LYS A 104 -47.46 -5.55 44.26
CA LYS A 104 -48.02 -6.89 44.53
C LYS A 104 -48.11 -7.21 46.02
N LYS A 105 -47.11 -6.79 46.80
CA LYS A 105 -47.13 -6.95 48.27
C LYS A 105 -48.20 -6.09 48.93
N LEU A 106 -48.43 -4.87 48.46
CA LEU A 106 -49.48 -4.00 48.98
C LEU A 106 -50.87 -4.54 48.63
N GLU A 107 -51.05 -5.02 47.40
CA GLU A 107 -52.30 -5.63 46.93
C GLU A 107 -52.66 -6.90 47.72
N SER A 108 -51.68 -7.72 48.11
CA SER A 108 -51.93 -8.93 48.91
C SER A 108 -52.32 -8.64 50.36
N ILE A 109 -51.85 -7.52 50.92
CA ILE A 109 -52.19 -7.07 52.28
C ILE A 109 -53.55 -6.35 52.29
N HIS A 110 -53.92 -5.67 51.21
CA HIS A 110 -55.20 -4.95 51.07
C HIS A 110 -55.98 -5.41 49.83
N PRO A 111 -56.53 -6.64 49.82
CA PRO A 111 -57.13 -7.25 48.63
C PRO A 111 -58.38 -6.52 48.10
N ASN A 112 -59.04 -5.70 48.92
CA ASN A 112 -60.28 -4.98 48.59
C ASN A 112 -60.09 -3.45 48.46
N ASN A 113 -58.87 -2.96 48.23
CA ASN A 113 -58.64 -1.51 48.06
C ASN A 113 -59.09 -1.05 46.65
N SER A 114 -60.38 -0.78 46.51
CA SER A 114 -61.07 -0.40 45.26
C SER A 114 -60.71 1.00 44.74
N HIS A 115 -59.86 1.77 45.43
CA HIS A 115 -59.42 3.11 45.03
C HIS A 115 -58.11 3.14 44.21
N ILE A 116 -57.44 2.00 44.05
CA ILE A 116 -56.14 1.90 43.35
C ILE A 116 -56.30 1.30 41.94
N ARG A 117 -57.49 0.78 41.59
CA ARG A 117 -57.76 0.29 40.24
C ARG A 117 -58.31 1.45 39.39
N PRO A 118 -57.78 1.69 38.17
CA PRO A 118 -58.34 2.67 37.25
C PRO A 118 -59.78 2.32 36.83
#